data_AF-A0A669C5G0-F1
#
_entry.id   AF-A0A669C5G0-F1
#
_cell.length_a   1.000
_cell.length_b   1.000
_cell.length_c   1.000
_cell.angle_alpha   90.00
_cell.angle_beta   90.00
_cell.angle_gamma   90.00
#
_symmetry.space_group_name_H-M   'P 1'
#
loop_
_entity.id
_entity.type
_entity.pdbx_description
1 polymer ?
#
loop_
_entity_poly.entity_id
_entity_poly.type
_entity_poly.pdbx_seq_one_letter_code
_entity_poly.pdbx_strand_id
1 'polypeptide(L)'
;FIPGKNVQLTENEIRGLCLKSREIFLSQPILLELEAPLKICGDVHGQYYDLLRLFEYGGFPPESNYLFLGDYVDRGKQSLETICLLLAYKIKYPENFFLLRGNHECASINRIYGFYDECKRRYNIKLWKTFTDCFNCLPVAAIVDEKIFCCHGGLSPDLQSMEQVRRVMRPTDVPDQGLLCDLLWADPDKDVLGWGENDRGVSFTFGADVVTKFLHKHDMDLICRAHQVVEDGYEFFAKRQLVTLFSAPNYCGEFDNAGAMMSVDETLMCSFQILKPADKKLFYGGGGGMGSGRPVTPPRKAKK
;
A
#
# COMPACT_ATOMS: atom_id res chain seq x y z
N PHE A 1 4.66 -4.72 22.39
CA PHE A 1 5.84 -4.06 21.78
C PHE A 1 5.89 -2.59 22.22
N ILE A 2 7.06 -2.00 22.54
CA ILE A 2 7.16 -0.56 22.90
C ILE A 2 7.19 0.27 21.62
N PRO A 3 6.19 1.11 21.27
CA PRO A 3 6.17 1.90 20.03
C PRO A 3 7.45 2.70 19.76
N GLY A 4 7.94 2.69 18.53
CA GLY A 4 9.11 3.45 18.10
C GLY A 4 10.47 2.80 18.42
N LYS A 5 10.51 1.60 18.99
CA LYS A 5 11.76 0.86 19.20
C LYS A 5 12.23 0.28 17.86
N ASN A 6 13.43 0.64 17.44
CA ASN A 6 14.04 0.10 16.22
C ASN A 6 14.45 -1.37 16.40
N VAL A 7 14.38 -2.12 15.30
CA VAL A 7 14.96 -3.47 15.20
C VAL A 7 16.36 -3.33 14.59
N GLN A 8 17.34 -3.97 15.21
CA GLN A 8 18.74 -3.89 14.79
C GLN A 8 19.05 -5.03 13.82
N LEU A 9 18.88 -4.77 12.52
CA LEU A 9 19.38 -5.64 11.46
C LEU A 9 20.70 -5.08 10.93
N THR A 10 21.64 -5.94 10.59
CA THR A 10 22.87 -5.56 9.88
C THR A 10 22.55 -5.21 8.43
N GLU A 11 23.41 -4.39 7.80
CA GLU A 11 23.26 -4.06 6.38
C GLU A 11 23.23 -5.32 5.49
N ASN A 12 24.05 -6.33 5.80
CA ASN A 12 24.12 -7.57 5.02
C ASN A 12 22.84 -8.41 5.14
N GLU A 13 22.20 -8.45 6.31
CA GLU A 13 20.90 -9.12 6.47
C GLU A 13 19.84 -8.44 5.62
N ILE A 14 19.76 -7.10 5.65
CA ILE A 14 18.79 -6.36 4.84
C ILE A 14 19.06 -6.56 3.35
N ARG A 15 20.32 -6.50 2.91
CA ARG A 15 20.68 -6.80 1.52
C ARG A 15 20.29 -8.22 1.13
N GLY A 16 20.46 -9.19 2.03
CA GLY A 16 20.02 -10.57 1.84
C GLY A 16 18.51 -10.67 1.64
N LEU A 17 17.72 -9.95 2.45
CA LEU A 17 16.27 -9.86 2.28
C LEU A 17 15.92 -9.32 0.88
N CYS A 18 16.45 -8.17 0.48
CA CYS A 18 16.17 -7.56 -0.82
C CYS A 18 16.55 -8.47 -1.99
N LEU A 19 17.74 -9.08 -1.96
CA LEU A 19 18.20 -9.95 -3.04
C LEU A 19 17.33 -11.20 -3.15
N LYS A 20 17.00 -11.84 -2.02
CA LYS A 20 16.23 -13.08 -2.04
C LYS A 20 14.77 -12.85 -2.41
N SER A 21 14.14 -11.78 -1.89
CA SER A 21 12.77 -11.43 -2.27
C SER A 21 12.69 -11.03 -3.75
N ARG A 22 13.70 -10.32 -4.27
CA ARG A 22 13.80 -9.98 -5.70
C ARG A 22 13.81 -11.20 -6.59
N GLU A 23 14.58 -12.24 -6.26
CA GLU A 23 14.55 -13.52 -6.98
C GLU A 23 13.13 -14.11 -7.02
N ILE A 24 12.45 -14.13 -5.88
CA ILE A 24 11.09 -14.67 -5.76
C ILE A 24 10.12 -13.85 -6.61
N PHE A 25 10.14 -12.52 -6.51
CA PHE A 25 9.25 -11.67 -7.30
C PHE A 25 9.45 -11.87 -8.80
N LEU A 26 10.70 -12.01 -9.28
CA LEU A 26 10.98 -12.28 -10.69
C LEU A 26 10.56 -13.68 -11.13
N SER A 27 10.51 -14.65 -10.21
CA SER A 27 10.04 -16.00 -10.50
C SER A 27 8.52 -16.12 -10.56
N GLN A 28 7.79 -15.24 -9.87
CA GLN A 28 6.33 -15.18 -9.90
C GLN A 28 5.84 -14.21 -10.99
N PRO A 29 4.62 -14.36 -11.52
CA PRO A 29 4.04 -13.44 -12.50
C PRO A 29 3.95 -11.99 -12.00
N ILE A 30 3.96 -11.02 -12.93
CA ILE A 30 3.75 -9.60 -12.58
C ILE A 30 2.27 -9.28 -12.30
N LEU A 31 1.37 -10.00 -12.96
CA LEU A 31 -0.04 -10.10 -12.65
C LEU A 31 -0.24 -11.42 -11.91
N LEU A 32 -0.39 -11.36 -10.59
CA LEU A 32 -0.58 -12.54 -9.77
C LEU A 32 -1.98 -13.13 -9.98
N GLU A 33 -2.09 -14.45 -9.97
CA GLU A 33 -3.36 -15.18 -9.92
C GLU A 33 -3.38 -15.87 -8.55
N LEU A 34 -4.33 -15.52 -7.70
CA LEU A 34 -4.40 -15.92 -6.30
C LEU A 34 -5.76 -16.56 -5.98
N GLU A 35 -5.81 -17.35 -4.92
CA GLU A 35 -7.02 -18.03 -4.45
C GLU A 35 -7.34 -17.59 -3.02
N ALA A 36 -8.62 -17.53 -2.68
CA ALA A 36 -9.10 -17.38 -1.32
C ALA A 36 -8.90 -18.69 -0.51
N PRO A 37 -8.82 -18.65 0.83
CA PRO A 37 -9.02 -17.48 1.69
C PRO A 37 -7.80 -16.55 1.69
N LEU A 38 -8.06 -15.23 1.74
CA LEU A 38 -7.03 -14.20 1.62
C LEU A 38 -7.38 -12.94 2.44
N LYS A 39 -6.39 -12.35 3.11
CA LYS A 39 -6.52 -11.05 3.76
C LYS A 39 -5.80 -9.99 2.93
N ILE A 40 -6.55 -8.98 2.48
CA ILE A 40 -6.06 -7.90 1.62
C ILE A 40 -5.88 -6.63 2.47
N CYS A 41 -4.70 -6.01 2.37
CA CYS A 41 -4.32 -4.83 3.12
C CYS A 41 -3.88 -3.70 2.19
N GLY A 42 -4.25 -2.46 2.50
CA GLY A 42 -3.82 -1.26 1.80
C GLY A 42 -2.48 -0.72 2.34
N ASP A 43 -2.34 0.60 2.25
CA ASP A 43 -1.13 1.35 2.59
C ASP A 43 -0.72 1.16 4.06
N VAL A 44 0.59 1.11 4.31
CA VAL A 44 1.19 0.96 5.66
C VAL A 44 2.12 2.12 6.00
N HIS A 45 2.85 2.67 5.02
CA HIS A 45 3.69 3.85 5.13
C HIS A 45 4.56 3.89 6.38
N GLY A 46 5.36 2.84 6.61
CA GLY A 46 6.31 2.79 7.72
C GLY A 46 5.70 2.82 9.12
N GLN A 47 4.38 2.62 9.28
CA GLN A 47 3.70 2.46 10.57
C GLN A 47 3.88 1.04 11.11
N TYR A 48 5.14 0.64 11.36
CA TYR A 48 5.53 -0.72 11.73
C TYR A 48 4.72 -1.33 12.89
N TYR A 49 4.38 -0.53 13.91
CA TYR A 49 3.61 -1.02 15.06
C TYR A 49 2.15 -1.30 14.73
N ASP A 50 1.56 -0.51 13.83
CA ASP A 50 0.21 -0.78 13.35
C ASP A 50 0.20 -1.99 12.42
N LEU A 51 1.26 -2.21 11.65
CA LEU A 51 1.45 -3.46 10.90
C LEU A 51 1.50 -4.69 11.84
N LEU A 52 2.22 -4.60 12.96
CA LEU A 52 2.22 -5.67 13.96
C LEU A 52 0.82 -5.89 14.56
N ARG A 53 0.09 -4.83 14.88
CA ARG A 53 -1.31 -4.92 15.37
C ARG A 53 -2.23 -5.54 14.32
N LEU A 54 -2.03 -5.23 13.04
CA LEU A 54 -2.78 -5.82 11.92
C LEU A 54 -2.55 -7.33 11.85
N PHE A 55 -1.30 -7.81 12.04
CA PHE A 55 -1.03 -9.24 12.15
C PHE A 55 -1.56 -9.88 13.43
N GLU A 56 -1.51 -9.18 14.58
CA GLU A 56 -2.13 -9.66 15.83
C GLU A 56 -3.64 -9.85 15.67
N TYR A 57 -4.30 -9.02 14.86
CA TYR A 57 -5.74 -9.07 14.63
C TYR A 57 -6.16 -10.01 13.49
N GLY A 58 -5.32 -10.13 12.46
CA GLY A 58 -5.56 -10.96 11.28
C GLY A 58 -4.92 -12.34 11.32
N GLY A 59 -4.10 -12.66 12.33
CA GLY A 59 -3.30 -13.88 12.40
C GLY A 59 -1.94 -13.71 11.72
N PHE A 60 -0.86 -14.07 12.41
CA PHE A 60 0.49 -13.93 11.84
C PHE A 60 0.72 -14.97 10.73
N PRO A 61 1.42 -14.64 9.63
CA PRO A 61 1.78 -15.64 8.62
C PRO A 61 2.53 -16.86 9.23
N PRO A 62 2.15 -18.11 8.90
CA PRO A 62 1.25 -18.50 7.82
C PRO A 62 -0.19 -18.84 8.29
N GLU A 63 -0.63 -18.37 9.46
CA GLU A 63 -2.00 -18.60 9.96
C GLU A 63 -3.06 -18.05 8.98
N SER A 64 -2.75 -16.92 8.34
CA SER A 64 -3.56 -16.32 7.29
C SER A 64 -2.70 -16.04 6.05
N ASN A 65 -3.31 -16.16 4.86
CA ASN A 65 -2.73 -15.70 3.62
C ASN A 65 -2.91 -14.18 3.48
N TYR A 66 -1.92 -13.49 2.92
CA TYR A 66 -1.93 -12.04 2.79
C TYR A 66 -1.61 -11.54 1.39
N LEU A 67 -2.35 -10.52 0.95
CA LEU A 67 -2.00 -9.66 -0.18
C LEU A 67 -1.94 -8.22 0.31
N PHE A 68 -0.79 -7.57 0.17
CA PHE A 68 -0.68 -6.12 0.39
C PHE A 68 -0.67 -5.37 -0.93
N LEU A 69 -1.34 -4.22 -0.96
CA LEU A 69 -1.59 -3.43 -2.15
C LEU A 69 -0.52 -2.35 -2.41
N GLY A 70 0.62 -2.36 -1.72
CA GLY A 70 1.69 -1.37 -1.90
C GLY A 70 1.78 -0.32 -0.79
N ASP A 71 2.63 0.68 -1.01
CA ASP A 71 2.87 1.82 -0.13
C ASP A 71 3.31 1.39 1.28
N TYR A 72 4.42 0.67 1.30
CA TYR A 72 5.04 0.12 2.50
C TYR A 72 5.91 1.15 3.22
N VAL A 73 6.55 2.02 2.45
CA VAL A 73 7.59 2.95 2.90
C VAL A 73 7.11 4.41 2.83
N ASP A 74 7.98 5.32 3.26
CA ASP A 74 7.76 6.76 3.35
C ASP A 74 6.75 7.19 4.41
N ARG A 75 6.80 8.49 4.74
CA ARG A 75 5.92 9.25 5.66
C ARG A 75 5.96 8.82 7.14
N GLY A 76 5.91 7.52 7.42
CA GLY A 76 6.06 6.97 8.76
C GLY A 76 7.51 6.94 9.24
N LYS A 77 7.68 6.48 10.48
CA LYS A 77 8.96 6.57 11.21
C LYS A 77 9.86 5.36 11.04
N GLN A 78 9.31 4.22 10.61
CA GLN A 78 9.97 2.91 10.63
C GLN A 78 9.69 2.15 9.34
N SER A 79 9.98 2.78 8.20
CA SER A 79 9.82 2.17 6.88
C SER A 79 10.74 0.97 6.73
N LEU A 80 11.97 1.04 7.27
CA LEU A 80 12.93 -0.07 7.20
C LEU A 80 12.41 -1.33 7.91
N GLU A 81 11.92 -1.22 9.14
CA GLU A 81 11.33 -2.37 9.85
C GLU A 81 10.11 -2.93 9.11
N THR A 82 9.25 -2.04 8.63
CA THR A 82 8.03 -2.40 7.88
C THR A 82 8.39 -3.24 6.66
N ILE A 83 9.22 -2.71 5.75
CA ILE A 83 9.55 -3.43 4.53
C ILE A 83 10.41 -4.67 4.80
N CYS A 84 11.33 -4.64 5.79
CA CYS A 84 12.14 -5.82 6.12
C CYS A 84 11.26 -6.98 6.62
N LEU A 85 10.25 -6.71 7.45
CA LEU A 85 9.32 -7.74 7.92
C LEU A 85 8.50 -8.32 6.77
N LEU A 86 7.96 -7.46 5.89
CA LEU A 86 7.18 -7.89 4.73
C LEU A 86 8.02 -8.74 3.77
N LEU A 87 9.25 -8.33 3.46
CA LEU A 87 10.17 -9.12 2.63
C LEU A 87 10.57 -10.44 3.30
N ALA A 88 10.79 -10.45 4.62
CA ALA A 88 11.07 -11.67 5.35
C ALA A 88 9.90 -12.67 5.27
N TYR A 89 8.65 -12.20 5.42
CA TYR A 89 7.48 -13.07 5.21
C TYR A 89 7.33 -13.51 3.76
N LYS A 90 7.62 -12.65 2.79
CA LYS A 90 7.63 -13.06 1.38
C LYS A 90 8.62 -14.18 1.10
N ILE A 91 9.81 -14.11 1.69
CA ILE A 91 10.84 -15.16 1.55
C ILE A 91 10.42 -16.44 2.27
N LYS A 92 9.83 -16.30 3.46
CA LYS A 92 9.48 -17.44 4.30
C LYS A 92 8.25 -18.20 3.81
N TYR A 93 7.26 -17.48 3.25
CA TYR A 93 5.97 -18.00 2.81
C TYR A 93 5.63 -17.47 1.39
N PRO A 94 6.42 -17.83 0.36
CA PRO A 94 6.30 -17.23 -0.97
C PRO A 94 4.94 -17.47 -1.66
N GLU A 95 4.23 -18.54 -1.26
CA GLU A 95 2.93 -18.94 -1.81
C GLU A 95 1.74 -18.57 -0.90
N ASN A 96 1.98 -17.89 0.22
CA ASN A 96 0.93 -17.45 1.16
C ASN A 96 1.00 -15.95 1.48
N PHE A 97 2.05 -15.27 1.02
CA PHE A 97 2.32 -13.87 1.33
C PHE A 97 2.72 -13.12 0.06
N PHE A 98 1.93 -12.11 -0.32
CA PHE A 98 2.02 -11.41 -1.58
C PHE A 98 2.07 -9.91 -1.36
N LEU A 99 2.90 -9.24 -2.16
CA LEU A 99 3.19 -7.81 -2.05
C LEU A 99 3.10 -7.22 -3.45
N LEU A 100 2.12 -6.34 -3.68
CA LEU A 100 2.04 -5.54 -4.91
C LEU A 100 2.92 -4.29 -4.81
N ARG A 101 3.10 -3.61 -5.93
CA ARG A 101 3.82 -2.34 -5.99
C ARG A 101 2.86 -1.17 -5.79
N GLY A 102 3.15 -0.30 -4.82
CA GLY A 102 2.54 1.02 -4.69
C GLY A 102 3.36 2.09 -5.38
N ASN A 103 2.84 3.32 -5.46
CA ASN A 103 3.56 4.43 -6.09
C ASN A 103 4.75 4.91 -5.25
N HIS A 104 4.80 4.60 -3.95
CA HIS A 104 5.96 4.87 -3.11
C HIS A 104 7.10 3.85 -3.27
N GLU A 105 6.86 2.71 -3.91
CA GLU A 105 7.90 1.74 -4.27
C GLU A 105 8.61 2.09 -5.61
N CYS A 106 8.92 3.38 -5.81
CA CYS A 106 9.75 3.86 -6.92
C CYS A 106 10.76 4.93 -6.44
N ALA A 107 11.87 5.05 -7.16
CA ALA A 107 13.00 5.87 -6.72
C ALA A 107 12.66 7.36 -6.64
N SER A 108 11.86 7.89 -7.57
CA SER A 108 11.51 9.31 -7.63
C SER A 108 10.70 9.77 -6.41
N ILE A 109 9.76 8.94 -5.95
CA ILE A 109 8.88 9.24 -4.82
C ILE A 109 9.59 9.02 -3.49
N ASN A 110 10.15 7.84 -3.26
CA ASN A 110 10.75 7.52 -1.96
C ASN A 110 12.12 8.18 -1.71
N ARG A 111 12.63 8.89 -2.72
CA ARG A 111 13.75 9.82 -2.57
C ARG A 111 13.41 11.06 -1.75
N ILE A 112 12.14 11.50 -1.77
CA ILE A 112 11.70 12.78 -1.20
C ILE A 112 10.71 12.64 -0.04
N TYR A 113 9.99 11.52 0.07
CA TYR A 113 8.97 11.33 1.10
C TYR A 113 9.42 10.53 2.35
N GLY A 114 10.72 10.21 2.45
CA GLY A 114 11.38 9.86 3.71
C GLY A 114 12.25 8.61 3.69
N PHE A 115 11.98 7.62 2.85
CA PHE A 115 12.67 6.33 2.89
C PHE A 115 14.16 6.43 2.55
N TYR A 116 14.51 7.24 1.56
CA TYR A 116 15.92 7.53 1.24
C TYR A 116 16.67 8.11 2.45
N ASP A 117 16.06 9.09 3.13
CA ASP A 117 16.69 9.73 4.28
C ASP A 117 16.77 8.77 5.47
N GLU A 118 15.78 7.89 5.65
CA GLU A 118 15.81 6.82 6.65
C GLU A 118 16.96 5.84 6.39
N CYS A 119 17.10 5.36 5.16
CA CYS A 119 18.20 4.48 4.73
C CYS A 119 19.57 5.14 4.90
N LYS A 120 19.72 6.39 4.44
CA LYS A 120 20.97 7.15 4.54
C LYS A 120 21.38 7.39 5.99
N ARG A 121 20.42 7.70 6.86
CA ARG A 121 20.68 8.00 8.27
C ARG A 121 21.04 6.75 9.08
N ARG A 122 20.38 5.61 8.83
CA ARG A 122 20.57 4.38 9.61
C ARG A 122 21.63 3.45 9.04
N TYR A 123 21.88 3.53 7.73
CA TYR A 123 22.81 2.69 7.00
C TYR A 123 23.58 3.55 5.99
N ASN A 124 23.25 3.46 4.71
CA ASN A 124 23.90 4.22 3.65
C ASN A 124 23.00 4.29 2.39
N ILE A 125 23.44 5.10 1.41
CA ILE A 125 22.72 5.30 0.14
C ILE A 125 22.72 4.03 -0.73
N LYS A 126 23.75 3.18 -0.61
CA LYS A 126 23.83 1.93 -1.38
C LYS A 126 22.73 0.95 -0.98
N LEU A 127 22.36 0.93 0.30
CA LEU A 127 21.23 0.14 0.78
C LEU A 127 19.91 0.60 0.17
N TRP A 128 19.66 1.92 0.11
CA TRP A 128 18.47 2.45 -0.58
C TRP A 128 18.40 2.02 -2.04
N LYS A 129 19.51 2.09 -2.79
CA LYS A 129 19.57 1.58 -4.17
C LYS A 129 19.25 0.09 -4.25
N THR A 130 19.70 -0.70 -3.26
CA THR A 130 19.38 -2.14 -3.19
C THR A 130 17.88 -2.37 -2.98
N PHE A 131 17.21 -1.53 -2.19
CA PHE A 131 15.75 -1.55 -2.10
C PHE A 131 15.07 -1.14 -3.40
N THR A 132 15.54 -0.08 -4.08
CA THR A 132 15.04 0.31 -5.40
C THR A 132 15.10 -0.85 -6.40
N ASP A 133 16.22 -1.57 -6.46
CA ASP A 133 16.38 -2.74 -7.33
C ASP A 133 15.39 -3.86 -7.00
N CYS A 134 15.03 -4.02 -5.73
CA CYS A 134 13.99 -4.96 -5.28
C CYS A 134 12.59 -4.47 -5.66
N PHE A 135 12.27 -3.20 -5.42
CA PHE A 135 10.96 -2.60 -5.73
C PHE A 135 10.65 -2.62 -7.21
N ASN A 136 11.65 -2.42 -8.07
CA ASN A 136 11.53 -2.53 -9.52
C ASN A 136 11.10 -3.93 -10.00
N CYS A 137 11.14 -4.93 -9.13
CA CYS A 137 10.70 -6.30 -9.41
C CYS A 137 9.34 -6.67 -8.81
N LEU A 138 8.68 -5.79 -8.05
CA LEU A 138 7.36 -6.12 -7.48
C LEU A 138 6.30 -6.37 -8.57
N PRO A 139 5.36 -7.31 -8.36
CA PRO A 139 4.16 -7.43 -9.18
C PRO A 139 3.27 -6.19 -9.01
N VAL A 140 2.45 -5.87 -10.03
CA VAL A 140 1.71 -4.60 -10.08
C VAL A 140 0.21 -4.77 -9.89
N ALA A 141 -0.29 -5.99 -10.08
CA ALA A 141 -1.68 -6.34 -9.88
C ALA A 141 -1.83 -7.81 -9.48
N ALA A 142 -2.98 -8.15 -8.93
CA ALA A 142 -3.40 -9.52 -8.66
C ALA A 142 -4.86 -9.71 -9.08
N ILE A 143 -5.24 -10.94 -9.41
CA ILE A 143 -6.63 -11.36 -9.56
C ILE A 143 -6.86 -12.47 -8.53
N VAL A 144 -7.89 -12.33 -7.71
CA VAL A 144 -8.29 -13.34 -6.71
C VAL A 144 -9.51 -14.10 -7.22
N ASP A 145 -9.37 -15.42 -7.36
CA ASP A 145 -10.37 -16.37 -7.87
C ASP A 145 -11.09 -15.87 -9.13
N GLU A 146 -10.33 -15.28 -10.06
CA GLU A 146 -10.85 -14.73 -11.33
C GLU A 146 -11.88 -13.59 -11.18
N LYS A 147 -12.24 -13.18 -9.96
CA LYS A 147 -13.37 -12.26 -9.68
C LYS A 147 -12.98 -10.94 -9.05
N ILE A 148 -11.86 -10.86 -8.34
CA ILE A 148 -11.44 -9.60 -7.68
C ILE A 148 -10.14 -9.11 -8.29
N PHE A 149 -10.17 -7.98 -9.00
CA PHE A 149 -8.98 -7.30 -9.51
C PHE A 149 -8.37 -6.40 -8.45
N CYS A 150 -7.10 -6.63 -8.12
CA CYS A 150 -6.36 -5.92 -7.09
C CYS A 150 -5.20 -5.13 -7.70
N CYS A 151 -5.10 -3.84 -7.38
CA CYS A 151 -3.94 -3.00 -7.71
C CYS A 151 -3.80 -1.89 -6.65
N HIS A 152 -2.71 -1.11 -6.69
CA HIS A 152 -2.54 -0.01 -5.73
C HIS A 152 -3.42 1.19 -6.11
N GLY A 153 -3.18 1.71 -7.30
CA GLY A 153 -3.82 2.85 -7.94
C GLY A 153 -5.22 2.50 -8.42
N GLY A 154 -5.41 2.44 -9.73
CA GLY A 154 -6.72 2.10 -10.26
C GLY A 154 -6.65 1.68 -11.71
N LEU A 155 -7.71 1.97 -12.45
CA LEU A 155 -7.79 1.58 -13.85
C LEU A 155 -6.95 2.53 -14.73
N SER A 156 -6.62 2.06 -15.92
CA SER A 156 -5.96 2.86 -16.97
C SER A 156 -6.84 2.92 -18.22
N PRO A 157 -6.89 4.05 -18.94
CA PRO A 157 -7.50 4.10 -20.28
C PRO A 157 -6.75 3.18 -21.27
N ASP A 158 -5.47 2.89 -21.01
CA ASP A 158 -4.64 2.00 -21.81
C ASP A 158 -4.88 0.52 -21.47
N LEU A 159 -5.58 0.19 -20.38
CA LEU A 159 -5.85 -1.19 -19.98
C LEU A 159 -7.04 -1.77 -20.74
N GLN A 160 -6.75 -2.46 -21.84
CA GLN A 160 -7.73 -3.12 -22.69
C GLN A 160 -7.72 -4.64 -22.54
N SER A 161 -6.59 -5.24 -22.14
CA SER A 161 -6.42 -6.66 -21.89
C SER A 161 -5.42 -6.89 -20.77
N MET A 162 -5.66 -7.90 -19.94
CA MET A 162 -4.73 -8.32 -18.88
C MET A 162 -3.37 -8.75 -19.43
N GLU A 163 -3.30 -9.15 -20.70
CA GLU A 163 -2.03 -9.42 -21.39
C GLU A 163 -1.11 -8.20 -21.43
N GLN A 164 -1.65 -6.98 -21.43
CA GLN A 164 -0.82 -5.78 -21.38
C GLN A 164 -0.09 -5.67 -20.04
N VAL A 165 -0.74 -6.04 -18.94
CA VAL A 165 -0.11 -6.12 -17.62
C VAL A 165 0.94 -7.23 -17.60
N ARG A 166 0.61 -8.44 -18.11
CA ARG A 166 1.54 -9.59 -18.15
C ARG A 166 2.80 -9.33 -18.95
N ARG A 167 2.75 -8.46 -19.97
CA ARG A 167 3.89 -8.10 -20.83
C ARG A 167 4.81 -7.03 -20.26
N VAL A 168 4.47 -6.41 -19.13
CA VAL A 168 5.37 -5.47 -18.46
C VAL A 168 6.60 -6.24 -17.96
N MET A 169 7.76 -5.89 -18.51
CA MET A 169 9.02 -6.53 -18.15
C MET A 169 9.57 -5.98 -16.84
N ARG A 170 10.14 -6.86 -16.01
CA ARG A 170 10.83 -6.49 -14.77
C ARG A 170 12.31 -6.87 -14.83
N PRO A 171 13.22 -6.11 -14.18
CA PRO A 171 12.96 -4.89 -13.40
C PRO A 171 12.57 -3.68 -14.27
N THR A 172 11.67 -2.84 -13.78
CA THR A 172 11.29 -1.57 -14.43
C THR A 172 11.08 -0.47 -13.40
N ASP A 173 11.39 0.77 -13.75
CA ASP A 173 10.93 1.93 -12.98
C ASP A 173 9.45 2.23 -13.28
N VAL A 174 8.83 3.10 -12.49
CA VAL A 174 7.47 3.60 -12.74
C VAL A 174 7.57 4.81 -13.68
N PRO A 175 6.96 4.75 -14.89
CA PRO A 175 6.94 5.88 -15.81
C PRO A 175 6.08 7.03 -15.26
N ASP A 176 6.23 8.21 -15.83
CA ASP A 176 5.42 9.40 -15.54
C ASP A 176 4.00 9.32 -16.12
N GLN A 177 3.78 8.49 -17.15
CA GLN A 177 2.47 8.28 -17.78
C GLN A 177 2.30 6.85 -18.33
N GLY A 178 1.05 6.51 -18.70
CA GLY A 178 0.67 5.24 -19.32
C GLY A 178 0.35 4.13 -18.33
N LEU A 179 0.03 2.94 -18.85
CA LEU A 179 -0.52 1.80 -18.10
C LEU A 179 0.08 1.57 -16.70
N LEU A 180 1.42 1.48 -16.59
CA LEU A 180 2.06 1.20 -15.30
C LEU A 180 1.95 2.39 -14.34
N CYS A 181 2.00 3.62 -14.83
CA CYS A 181 1.75 4.80 -14.00
C CYS A 181 0.32 4.73 -13.45
N ASP A 182 -0.66 4.50 -14.32
CA ASP A 182 -2.08 4.54 -13.95
C ASP A 182 -2.49 3.46 -12.95
N LEU A 183 -1.97 2.24 -13.09
CA LEU A 183 -2.20 1.14 -12.13
C LEU A 183 -1.71 1.48 -10.71
N LEU A 184 -0.82 2.45 -10.57
CA LEU A 184 -0.23 2.87 -9.30
C LEU A 184 -0.73 4.26 -8.85
N TRP A 185 -1.38 5.06 -9.71
CA TRP A 185 -1.71 6.46 -9.41
C TRP A 185 -3.16 6.87 -9.65
N ALA A 186 -3.93 6.14 -10.46
CA ALA A 186 -5.27 6.55 -10.80
C ALA A 186 -6.24 6.45 -9.60
N ASP A 187 -7.23 7.35 -9.54
CA ASP A 187 -8.21 7.42 -8.45
C ASP A 187 -9.67 7.33 -8.97
N PRO A 188 -10.57 6.64 -8.24
CA PRO A 188 -12.00 6.74 -8.52
C PRO A 188 -12.54 8.13 -8.15
N ASP A 189 -13.46 8.66 -8.97
CA ASP A 189 -14.15 9.92 -8.69
C ASP A 189 -15.65 9.79 -9.04
N LYS A 190 -16.53 10.17 -8.11
CA LYS A 190 -17.99 10.09 -8.24
C LYS A 190 -18.57 11.19 -9.13
N ASP A 191 -17.86 12.30 -9.26
CA ASP A 191 -18.29 13.49 -9.99
C ASP A 191 -17.79 13.47 -11.45
N VAL A 192 -17.01 12.44 -11.82
CA VAL A 192 -16.47 12.21 -13.17
C VAL A 192 -17.30 11.16 -13.92
N LEU A 193 -17.58 11.44 -15.21
CA LEU A 193 -18.10 10.46 -16.18
C LEU A 193 -16.97 10.10 -17.16
N GLY A 194 -16.62 8.82 -17.26
CA GLY A 194 -15.45 8.40 -18.03
C GLY A 194 -14.15 8.68 -17.30
N TRP A 195 -13.23 9.41 -17.95
CA TRP A 195 -11.90 9.75 -17.42
C TRP A 195 -11.80 11.25 -17.17
N GLY A 196 -11.15 11.64 -16.07
CA GLY A 196 -10.93 13.03 -15.68
C GLY A 196 -9.47 13.32 -15.35
N GLU A 197 -9.16 14.60 -15.14
CA GLU A 197 -7.87 15.02 -14.59
C GLU A 197 -7.74 14.57 -13.13
N ASN A 198 -6.51 14.30 -12.69
CA ASN A 198 -6.22 13.93 -11.31
C ASN A 198 -5.53 15.09 -10.59
N ASP A 199 -6.07 15.50 -9.44
CA ASP A 199 -5.54 16.59 -8.61
C ASP A 199 -4.11 16.34 -8.11
N ARG A 200 -3.63 15.09 -8.17
CA ARG A 200 -2.23 14.73 -7.88
C ARG A 200 -1.25 15.22 -8.95
N GLY A 201 -1.75 15.67 -10.11
CA GLY A 201 -0.93 16.09 -11.24
C GLY A 201 -0.27 14.94 -12.00
N VAL A 202 -0.75 13.71 -11.80
CA VAL A 202 -0.25 12.48 -12.42
C VAL A 202 -1.41 11.50 -12.62
N SER A 203 -1.39 10.76 -13.73
CA SER A 203 -2.47 9.84 -14.13
C SER A 203 -3.85 10.51 -14.22
N PHE A 204 -4.92 9.75 -13.99
CA PHE A 204 -6.30 10.12 -14.24
C PHE A 204 -7.20 9.86 -13.03
N THR A 205 -8.36 10.49 -13.03
CA THR A 205 -9.53 10.03 -12.28
C THR A 205 -10.44 9.20 -13.18
N PHE A 206 -11.22 8.29 -12.61
CA PHE A 206 -12.18 7.47 -13.37
C PHE A 206 -13.54 7.31 -12.67
N GLY A 207 -14.59 7.39 -13.49
CA GLY A 207 -15.98 7.33 -13.04
C GLY A 207 -16.50 5.91 -12.76
N ALA A 208 -17.67 5.83 -12.12
CA ALA A 208 -18.35 4.57 -11.86
C ALA A 208 -18.74 3.79 -13.12
N ASP A 209 -18.95 4.48 -14.26
CA ASP A 209 -19.21 3.84 -15.54
C ASP A 209 -17.99 3.11 -16.09
N VAL A 210 -16.78 3.63 -15.85
CA VAL A 210 -15.52 2.96 -16.22
C VAL A 210 -15.34 1.68 -15.42
N VAL A 211 -15.58 1.72 -14.10
CA VAL A 211 -15.58 0.54 -13.22
C VAL A 211 -16.53 -0.53 -13.74
N THR A 212 -17.79 -0.14 -14.00
CA THR A 212 -18.83 -1.08 -14.47
C THR A 212 -18.44 -1.73 -15.80
N LYS A 213 -17.95 -0.93 -16.76
CA LYS A 213 -17.54 -1.42 -18.09
C LYS A 213 -16.34 -2.37 -17.99
N PHE A 214 -15.36 -2.04 -17.14
CA PHE A 214 -14.17 -2.87 -16.94
C PHE A 214 -14.54 -4.24 -16.38
N LEU A 215 -15.31 -4.26 -15.28
CA LEU A 215 -15.73 -5.49 -14.62
C LEU A 215 -16.55 -6.39 -15.55
N HIS A 216 -17.52 -5.81 -16.26
CA HIS A 216 -18.31 -6.56 -17.25
C HIS A 216 -17.45 -7.11 -18.39
N LYS A 217 -16.48 -6.34 -18.90
CA LYS A 217 -15.59 -6.76 -20.00
C LYS A 217 -14.70 -7.93 -19.60
N HIS A 218 -14.28 -7.99 -18.34
CA HIS A 218 -13.33 -8.97 -17.83
C HIS A 218 -13.97 -10.06 -16.96
N ASP A 219 -15.30 -10.11 -16.88
CA ASP A 219 -16.09 -11.04 -16.05
C ASP A 219 -15.67 -11.07 -14.57
N MET A 220 -15.44 -9.89 -14.01
CA MET A 220 -15.05 -9.69 -12.61
C MET A 220 -16.16 -9.02 -11.81
N ASP A 221 -16.13 -9.19 -10.49
CA ASP A 221 -17.16 -8.68 -9.58
C ASP A 221 -16.72 -7.44 -8.81
N LEU A 222 -15.41 -7.31 -8.54
CA LEU A 222 -14.88 -6.28 -7.65
C LEU A 222 -13.50 -5.78 -8.10
N ILE A 223 -13.28 -4.46 -7.95
CA ILE A 223 -11.94 -3.87 -7.91
C ILE A 223 -11.58 -3.59 -6.45
N CYS A 224 -10.45 -4.10 -5.98
CA CYS A 224 -9.89 -3.82 -4.67
C CYS A 224 -8.62 -2.97 -4.83
N ARG A 225 -8.59 -1.77 -4.27
CA ARG A 225 -7.47 -0.84 -4.42
C ARG A 225 -7.11 -0.11 -3.13
N ALA A 226 -6.05 0.72 -3.13
CA ALA A 226 -5.55 1.41 -1.93
C ALA A 226 -5.35 2.93 -2.12
N HIS A 227 -4.18 3.52 -1.81
CA HIS A 227 -3.70 4.86 -2.24
C HIS A 227 -4.44 6.13 -1.76
N GLN A 228 -5.71 6.01 -1.36
CA GLN A 228 -6.53 7.09 -0.82
C GLN A 228 -6.86 6.82 0.64
N VAL A 229 -6.56 7.79 1.51
CA VAL A 229 -6.97 7.75 2.92
C VAL A 229 -8.50 7.84 2.98
N VAL A 230 -9.13 6.89 3.64
CA VAL A 230 -10.58 6.82 3.84
C VAL A 230 -10.91 6.66 5.32
N GLU A 231 -12.01 7.25 5.78
CA GLU A 231 -12.29 7.46 7.22
C GLU A 231 -12.29 6.15 8.03
N ASP A 232 -13.00 5.13 7.56
CA ASP A 232 -13.13 3.84 8.25
C ASP A 232 -12.03 2.83 7.87
N GLY A 233 -11.00 3.26 7.12
CA GLY A 233 -9.97 2.40 6.56
C GLY A 233 -10.44 1.57 5.36
N TYR A 234 -11.74 1.58 5.05
CA TYR A 234 -12.27 1.09 3.77
C TYR A 234 -13.41 1.99 3.28
N GLU A 235 -13.60 2.08 1.97
CA GLU A 235 -14.73 2.79 1.37
C GLU A 235 -15.18 2.12 0.07
N PHE A 236 -16.49 1.95 -0.10
CA PHE A 236 -17.05 1.43 -1.34
C PHE A 236 -17.37 2.54 -2.34
N PHE A 237 -17.15 2.23 -3.61
CA PHE A 237 -17.47 3.06 -4.76
C PHE A 237 -18.30 2.26 -5.80
N ALA A 238 -18.93 2.95 -6.75
CA ALA A 238 -19.66 2.36 -7.88
C ALA A 238 -20.61 1.21 -7.49
N LYS A 239 -21.54 1.46 -6.55
CA LYS A 239 -22.48 0.43 -6.04
C LYS A 239 -21.78 -0.82 -5.49
N ARG A 240 -20.65 -0.62 -4.78
CA ARG A 240 -19.81 -1.67 -4.18
C ARG A 240 -19.02 -2.52 -5.19
N GLN A 241 -18.92 -2.08 -6.44
CA GLN A 241 -18.09 -2.71 -7.46
C GLN A 241 -16.60 -2.32 -7.35
N LEU A 242 -16.28 -1.30 -6.55
CA LEU A 242 -14.91 -0.98 -6.17
C LEU A 242 -14.84 -0.75 -4.66
N VAL A 243 -13.75 -1.20 -4.04
CA VAL A 243 -13.41 -0.90 -2.65
C VAL A 243 -12.01 -0.31 -2.55
N THR A 244 -11.89 0.80 -1.84
CA THR A 244 -10.62 1.39 -1.41
C THR A 244 -10.29 0.86 -0.01
N LEU A 245 -9.06 0.38 0.20
CA LEU A 245 -8.53 -0.07 1.48
C LEU A 245 -7.35 0.81 1.89
N PHE A 246 -7.30 1.20 3.15
CA PHE A 246 -6.19 1.93 3.73
C PHE A 246 -5.88 1.34 5.09
N SER A 247 -4.65 0.87 5.32
CA SER A 247 -4.31 0.07 6.51
C SER A 247 -3.48 0.81 7.55
N ALA A 248 -3.15 2.09 7.32
CA ALA A 248 -2.43 2.94 8.26
C ALA A 248 -3.39 3.84 9.07
N PRO A 249 -3.76 3.47 10.32
CA PRO A 249 -4.64 4.29 11.15
C PRO A 249 -3.96 5.59 11.59
N ASN A 250 -4.73 6.65 11.76
CA ASN A 250 -4.27 7.98 12.14
C ASN A 250 -3.06 8.41 11.29
N TYR A 251 -3.25 8.36 9.98
CA TYR A 251 -2.19 8.53 8.99
C TYR A 251 -1.41 9.82 9.21
N CYS A 252 -0.08 9.73 9.20
CA CYS A 252 0.85 10.84 9.50
C CYS A 252 0.64 11.55 10.85
N GLY A 253 -0.30 11.11 11.70
CA GLY A 253 -0.76 11.85 12.86
C GLY A 253 -1.56 13.12 12.54
N GLU A 254 -2.01 13.27 11.29
CA GLU A 254 -2.76 14.42 10.79
C GLU A 254 -4.22 14.08 10.48
N PHE A 255 -4.49 12.82 10.17
CA PHE A 255 -5.83 12.28 9.93
C PHE A 255 -6.31 11.51 11.16
N ASP A 256 -7.62 11.43 11.35
CA ASP A 256 -8.26 10.63 12.41
C ASP A 256 -8.83 9.30 11.85
N ASN A 257 -8.38 8.88 10.66
CA ASN A 257 -8.86 7.68 9.99
C ASN A 257 -8.52 6.39 10.75
N ALA A 258 -9.35 5.36 10.59
CA ALA A 258 -9.00 3.99 10.93
C ALA A 258 -8.15 3.35 9.82
N GLY A 259 -7.50 2.24 10.16
CA GLY A 259 -6.97 1.30 9.17
C GLY A 259 -7.95 0.14 8.99
N ALA A 260 -7.98 -0.50 7.82
CA ALA A 260 -8.76 -1.73 7.64
C ALA A 260 -7.98 -2.80 6.88
N MET A 261 -8.46 -4.02 7.00
CA MET A 261 -8.09 -5.16 6.15
C MET A 261 -9.37 -5.87 5.71
N MET A 262 -9.40 -6.30 4.45
CA MET A 262 -10.51 -7.08 3.90
C MET A 262 -10.18 -8.56 3.94
N SER A 263 -11.01 -9.37 4.57
CA SER A 263 -10.93 -10.83 4.50
C SER A 263 -11.86 -11.32 3.40
N VAL A 264 -11.32 -12.11 2.47
CA VAL A 264 -12.05 -12.84 1.43
C VAL A 264 -12.00 -14.31 1.84
N ASP A 265 -13.16 -14.92 2.04
CA ASP A 265 -13.24 -16.36 2.32
C ASP A 265 -13.37 -17.20 1.04
N GLU A 266 -13.36 -18.53 1.17
CA GLU A 266 -13.46 -19.50 0.06
C GLU A 266 -14.73 -19.35 -0.79
N THR A 267 -15.75 -18.63 -0.29
CA THR A 267 -16.99 -18.34 -1.02
C THR A 267 -17.01 -16.94 -1.65
N LEU A 268 -15.86 -16.26 -1.62
CA LEU A 268 -15.69 -14.85 -2.02
C LEU A 268 -16.48 -13.84 -1.19
N MET A 269 -16.94 -14.24 0.00
CA MET A 269 -17.55 -13.30 0.92
C MET A 269 -16.48 -12.37 1.48
N CYS A 270 -16.65 -11.07 1.23
CA CYS A 270 -15.77 -10.02 1.71
C CYS A 270 -16.27 -9.47 3.05
N SER A 271 -15.41 -9.50 4.08
CA SER A 271 -15.65 -8.89 5.40
C SER A 271 -14.48 -7.97 5.78
N PHE A 272 -14.72 -7.01 6.67
CA PHE A 272 -13.72 -5.99 7.03
C PHE A 272 -13.37 -6.06 8.51
N GLN A 273 -12.08 -6.05 8.82
CA GLN A 273 -11.58 -5.88 10.18
C GLN A 273 -10.95 -4.49 10.29
N ILE A 274 -11.49 -3.64 11.17
CA ILE A 274 -11.11 -2.23 11.31
C ILE A 274 -10.19 -2.05 12.51
N LEU A 275 -9.01 -1.50 12.26
CA LEU A 275 -8.03 -1.09 13.26
C LEU A 275 -8.20 0.40 13.57
N LYS A 276 -8.89 0.71 14.67
CA LYS A 276 -9.00 2.10 15.14
C LYS A 276 -7.64 2.64 15.60
N PRO A 277 -7.41 3.97 15.49
CA PRO A 277 -6.23 4.63 16.05
C PRO A 277 -6.00 4.21 17.50
N ALA A 278 -4.74 3.98 17.86
CA ALA A 278 -4.41 3.63 19.23
C ALA A 278 -4.62 4.84 20.16
N ASP A 279 -5.31 4.66 21.29
CA ASP A 279 -5.52 5.74 22.26
C ASP A 279 -4.17 6.24 22.80
N LYS A 280 -3.86 7.53 22.56
CA LYS A 280 -2.62 8.19 23.03
C LYS A 280 -2.42 8.08 24.56
N LYS A 281 -3.50 7.86 25.33
CA LYS A 281 -3.47 7.74 26.80
C LYS A 281 -2.82 6.45 27.32
N LEU A 282 -2.81 5.37 26.53
CA LEU A 282 -2.22 4.10 26.96
C LEU A 282 -0.68 4.04 26.81
N PHE A 283 -0.06 5.03 26.15
CA PHE A 283 1.37 4.98 25.80
C PHE A 283 2.26 5.98 26.53
N TYR A 284 1.70 7.00 27.19
CA TYR A 284 2.43 7.96 28.02
C TYR A 284 2.03 7.87 29.50
N GLY A 285 1.89 6.65 30.02
CA GLY A 285 1.70 6.40 31.45
C GLY A 285 3.03 6.21 32.18
N GLY A 286 3.75 7.30 32.46
CA GLY A 286 4.95 7.24 33.30
C GLY A 286 5.90 8.43 33.18
N GLY A 287 5.46 9.64 33.53
CA GLY A 287 6.35 10.80 33.62
C GLY A 287 5.58 12.11 33.69
N GLY A 288 5.19 12.52 34.90
CA GLY A 288 4.64 13.85 35.14
C GLY A 288 5.68 14.94 34.91
N GLY A 289 5.26 16.10 34.38
CA GLY A 289 6.07 17.32 34.42
C GLY A 289 5.82 18.34 33.32
N MET A 290 5.07 19.40 33.70
CA MET A 290 5.05 20.77 33.20
C MET A 290 4.69 21.06 31.73
N GLY A 291 3.67 21.92 31.58
CA GLY A 291 3.21 22.47 30.32
C GLY A 291 4.13 23.51 29.67
N SER A 292 3.97 23.62 28.37
CA SER A 292 4.37 24.77 27.56
C SER A 292 3.33 24.97 26.45
N GLY A 293 2.83 26.20 26.34
CA GLY A 293 1.66 26.59 25.57
C GLY A 293 1.69 26.24 24.08
N ARG A 294 0.48 26.07 23.52
CA ARG A 294 0.23 25.93 22.08
C ARG A 294 0.67 27.21 21.34
N PRO A 295 1.40 27.12 20.22
CA PRO A 295 1.58 28.26 19.34
C PRO A 295 0.23 28.64 18.70
N VAL A 296 -0.14 29.91 18.80
CA VAL A 296 -1.33 30.49 18.17
C VAL A 296 -1.07 30.70 16.67
N THR A 297 -2.00 30.25 15.82
CA THR A 297 -1.99 30.44 14.36
C THR A 297 -2.22 31.92 14.02
N PRO A 298 -1.45 32.56 13.11
CA PRO A 298 -1.71 33.94 12.70
C PRO A 298 -2.92 34.02 11.74
N PRO A 299 -3.73 35.09 11.78
CA PRO A 299 -4.88 35.25 10.88
C PRO A 299 -4.45 35.55 9.43
N ARG A 300 -5.19 34.96 8.49
CA ARG A 300 -5.10 35.19 7.03
C ARG A 300 -5.35 36.67 6.70
N LYS A 301 -4.40 37.34 6.05
CA LYS A 301 -4.65 38.66 5.43
C LYS A 301 -5.61 38.50 4.25
N ALA A 302 -6.74 39.18 4.31
CA ALA A 302 -7.66 39.34 3.18
C ALA A 302 -6.95 40.12 2.05
N LYS A 303 -7.02 39.58 0.82
CA LYS A 303 -6.60 40.29 -0.39
C LYS A 303 -7.58 41.45 -0.66
N LYS A 304 -7.03 42.64 -0.90
CA LYS A 304 -7.66 43.66 -1.75
C LYS A 304 -7.17 43.44 -3.17
#